data_AF-A0A497EJT4-F1
#
_entry.id   AF-A0A497EJT4-F1
#
_cell.length_a   1.000
_cell.length_b   1.000
_cell.length_c   1.000
_cell.angle_alpha   90.00
_cell.angle_beta   90.00
_cell.angle_gamma   90.00
#
_symmetry.space_group_name_H-M   'P 1'
#
loop_
_entity.id
_entity.type
_entity.pdbx_description
1 polymer ?
#
loop_
_entity_poly.entity_id
_entity_poly.type
_entity_poly.pdbx_seq_one_letter_code
_entity_poly.pdbx_strand_id
1 'polypeptide(L)'
;MELITNPDAFLERQKDIKFAISLAVVLVAAILSAITAYFSSAAMSEAMKDLLLQQGFSEEESKTLAQVTLYVGIISAFVMTFVVWAVVSLMLHGISGLFGGVGSFKTLLKLVAFSYIPSIILSPVNMYFSYEFGQIIEKYGVLEGIKAGETVAASTGLIGVAVLLWQYMYWTFAVKNAEDLPLKKAAICAAIPLVVMLAISLLSLYRSLATL
;
A
#
# COMPACT_ATOMS: atom_id res chain seq x y z
N MET A 1 -14.06 -11.82 16.10
CA MET A 1 -13.98 -12.58 14.83
C MET A 1 -14.74 -11.89 13.69
N GLU A 2 -15.76 -11.07 13.96
CA GLU A 2 -16.54 -10.39 12.92
C GLU A 2 -15.74 -9.50 11.96
N LEU A 3 -14.59 -9.00 12.39
CA LEU A 3 -13.65 -8.26 11.54
C LEU A 3 -13.40 -8.95 10.19
N ILE A 4 -13.29 -10.29 10.22
CA ILE A 4 -12.97 -11.13 9.06
C ILE A 4 -14.24 -11.86 8.58
N THR A 5 -15.05 -12.37 9.50
CA THR A 5 -16.19 -13.24 9.16
C THR A 5 -17.46 -12.49 8.79
N ASN A 6 -17.59 -11.22 9.19
CA ASN A 6 -18.74 -10.37 8.87
C ASN A 6 -18.33 -8.88 8.79
N PRO A 7 -17.57 -8.48 7.76
CA PRO A 7 -17.09 -7.12 7.61
C PRO A 7 -18.21 -6.07 7.51
N ASP A 8 -19.40 -6.47 7.05
CA ASP A 8 -20.58 -5.60 6.97
C ASP A 8 -21.06 -5.19 8.36
N ALA A 9 -21.39 -6.16 9.22
CA ALA A 9 -21.82 -5.90 10.59
C ALA A 9 -20.74 -5.20 11.42
N PHE A 10 -19.47 -5.54 11.16
CA PHE A 10 -18.35 -4.84 11.77
C PHE A 10 -18.35 -3.35 11.43
N LEU A 11 -18.38 -2.99 10.14
CA LEU A 11 -18.33 -1.60 9.67
C LEU A 11 -19.59 -0.81 10.01
N GLU A 12 -20.75 -1.46 10.03
CA GLU A 12 -21.99 -0.83 10.46
C GLU A 12 -21.87 -0.27 11.88
N ARG A 13 -21.31 -1.05 12.82
CA ARG A 13 -21.04 -0.59 14.19
C ARG A 13 -19.94 0.46 14.28
N GLN A 14 -19.11 0.58 13.24
CA GLN A 14 -18.05 1.58 13.20
C GLN A 14 -18.54 2.95 12.70
N LYS A 15 -19.79 3.11 12.25
CA LYS A 15 -20.32 4.39 11.75
C LYS A 15 -20.15 5.54 12.74
N ASP A 16 -20.35 5.28 14.04
CA ASP A 16 -20.39 6.31 15.09
C ASP A 16 -19.07 6.45 15.88
N ILE A 17 -18.01 5.75 15.47
CA ILE A 17 -16.75 5.86 16.19
C ILE A 17 -16.10 7.23 16.04
N LYS A 18 -15.25 7.53 17.02
CA LYS A 18 -14.36 8.70 16.98
C LYS A 18 -13.39 8.56 15.81
N PHE A 19 -13.21 9.64 15.07
CA PHE A 19 -12.27 9.71 13.94
C PHE A 19 -10.84 9.31 14.32
N ALA A 20 -10.44 9.55 15.57
CA ALA A 20 -9.14 9.16 16.10
C ALA A 20 -8.85 7.65 15.98
N ILE A 21 -9.88 6.79 16.05
CA ILE A 21 -9.71 5.34 15.89
C ILE A 21 -9.37 5.02 14.43
N SER A 22 -10.10 5.59 13.47
CA SER A 22 -9.79 5.46 12.04
C SER A 22 -8.39 5.99 11.72
N LEU A 23 -8.02 7.15 12.28
CA LEU A 23 -6.69 7.71 12.10
C LEU A 23 -5.60 6.80 12.69
N ALA A 24 -5.84 6.19 13.85
CA ALA A 24 -4.90 5.27 14.47
C ALA A 24 -4.68 4.03 13.59
N VAL A 25 -5.72 3.47 12.96
CA VAL A 25 -5.59 2.34 12.03
C VAL A 25 -4.69 2.71 10.85
N VAL A 26 -4.91 3.87 10.23
CA VAL A 26 -4.12 4.34 9.09
C VAL A 26 -2.68 4.66 9.52
N LEU A 27 -2.50 5.25 10.71
CA LEU A 27 -1.18 5.56 11.26
C LEU A 27 -0.37 4.28 11.52
N VAL A 28 -0.98 3.24 12.08
CA VAL A 28 -0.33 1.94 12.26
C VAL A 28 0.09 1.37 10.91
N ALA A 29 -0.79 1.39 9.91
CA ALA A 29 -0.45 0.95 8.56
C ALA A 29 0.68 1.77 7.92
N ALA A 30 0.72 3.09 8.16
CA ALA A 30 1.76 3.98 7.65
C ALA A 30 3.12 3.68 8.29
N ILE A 31 3.16 3.45 9.60
CA ILE A 31 4.37 3.05 10.33
C ILE A 31 4.88 1.70 9.80
N LEU A 32 3.99 0.71 9.65
CA LEU A 32 4.37 -0.60 9.13
C LEU A 32 4.88 -0.53 7.68
N SER A 33 4.28 0.33 6.86
CA SER A 33 4.73 0.59 5.49
C SER A 33 6.12 1.23 5.47
N ALA A 34 6.39 2.18 6.37
CA ALA A 34 7.70 2.81 6.52
C ALA A 34 8.78 1.81 6.99
N ILE A 35 8.46 0.93 7.93
CA ILE A 35 9.35 -0.14 8.39
C ILE A 35 9.66 -1.12 7.24
N THR A 36 8.64 -1.49 6.46
CA THR A 36 8.83 -2.35 5.29
C THR A 36 9.72 -1.67 4.24
N ALA A 37 9.50 -0.38 3.99
CA ALA A 37 10.29 0.42 3.06
C ALA A 37 11.75 0.59 3.52
N TYR A 38 12.02 0.63 4.83
CA TYR A 38 13.38 0.69 5.35
C TYR A 38 14.24 -0.48 4.85
N PHE A 39 13.74 -1.71 4.89
CA PHE A 39 14.52 -2.88 4.47
C PHE A 39 14.95 -2.82 3.01
N SER A 40 14.04 -2.47 2.11
CA SER A 40 14.35 -2.34 0.68
C SER A 40 15.18 -1.08 0.37
N SER A 41 14.91 0.02 1.05
CA SER A 41 15.60 1.29 0.82
C SER A 41 17.02 1.29 1.39
N ALA A 42 17.30 0.56 2.46
CA ALA A 42 18.64 0.41 3.01
C ALA A 42 19.57 -0.33 2.04
N ALA A 43 19.10 -1.47 1.50
CA ALA A 43 19.85 -2.21 0.49
C ALA A 43 20.07 -1.39 -0.80
N MET A 44 19.02 -0.69 -1.26
CA MET A 44 19.13 0.18 -2.44
C MET A 44 20.06 1.37 -2.20
N SER A 45 20.06 1.95 -0.99
CA SER A 45 20.94 3.04 -0.62
C SER A 45 22.41 2.63 -0.70
N GLU A 46 22.78 1.47 -0.15
CA GLU A 46 24.18 1.02 -0.22
C GLU A 46 24.60 0.71 -1.66
N ALA A 47 23.73 0.03 -2.41
CA ALA A 47 24.02 -0.29 -3.79
C ALA A 47 24.09 0.96 -4.70
N MET A 48 23.32 2.00 -4.39
CA MET A 48 23.41 3.31 -5.04
C MET A 48 24.74 4.01 -4.73
N LYS A 49 25.19 3.96 -3.47
CA LYS A 49 26.48 4.53 -3.08
C LYS A 49 27.63 3.90 -3.87
N ASP A 50 27.64 2.56 -3.98
CA ASP A 50 28.65 1.84 -4.75
C ASP A 50 28.63 2.21 -6.24
N LEU A 51 27.44 2.33 -6.82
CA LEU A 51 27.28 2.77 -8.21
C LEU A 51 27.81 4.20 -8.44
N LEU A 52 27.52 5.13 -7.54
CA LEU A 52 27.97 6.52 -7.64
C LEU A 52 29.49 6.63 -7.54
N LEU A 53 30.11 5.88 -6.63
CA LEU A 53 31.57 5.79 -6.53
C LEU A 53 32.20 5.28 -7.83
N GLN A 54 31.61 4.25 -8.46
CA GLN A 54 32.07 3.74 -9.75
C GLN A 54 31.91 4.75 -10.89
N GLN A 55 30.92 5.64 -10.79
CA GLN A 55 30.72 6.74 -11.74
C GLN A 55 31.65 7.94 -11.48
N GLY A 56 32.55 7.85 -10.50
CA GLY A 56 33.56 8.86 -10.22
C GLY A 56 33.09 9.99 -9.29
N PHE A 57 31.93 9.84 -8.63
CA PHE A 57 31.52 10.76 -7.56
C PHE A 57 32.46 10.60 -6.36
N SER A 58 32.62 11.69 -5.59
CA SER A 58 33.36 11.61 -4.33
C SER A 58 32.61 10.77 -3.29
N GLU A 59 33.33 10.33 -2.25
CA GLU A 59 32.75 9.54 -1.16
C GLU A 59 31.65 10.31 -0.41
N GLU A 60 31.86 11.61 -0.19
CA GLU A 60 30.90 12.48 0.49
C GLU A 60 29.61 12.68 -0.34
N GLU A 61 29.74 12.94 -1.64
CA GLU A 61 28.60 13.07 -2.55
C GLU A 61 27.79 11.77 -2.63
N SER A 62 28.48 10.63 -2.82
CA SER A 62 27.86 9.32 -2.93
C SER A 62 27.08 8.95 -1.67
N LYS A 63 27.68 9.18 -0.49
CA LYS A 63 27.02 8.96 0.81
C LYS A 63 25.78 9.83 0.98
N THR A 64 25.87 11.10 0.58
CA THR A 64 24.76 12.06 0.72
C THR A 64 23.58 11.65 -0.15
N LEU A 65 23.81 11.34 -1.42
CA LEU A 65 22.75 10.91 -2.35
C LEU A 65 22.13 9.57 -1.97
N ALA A 66 22.93 8.64 -1.46
CA ALA A 66 22.46 7.37 -0.92
C ALA A 66 21.52 7.58 0.28
N GLN A 67 21.90 8.43 1.24
CA GLN A 67 21.05 8.76 2.39
C GLN A 67 19.74 9.44 1.98
N VAL A 68 19.77 10.34 0.99
CA VAL A 68 18.56 10.93 0.43
C VAL A 68 17.64 9.84 -0.11
N THR A 69 18.17 8.87 -0.85
CA THR A 69 17.40 7.73 -1.39
C THR A 69 16.75 6.93 -0.27
N LEU A 70 17.49 6.62 0.81
CA LEU A 70 16.97 5.93 1.98
C LEU A 70 15.78 6.67 2.61
N TYR A 71 15.97 7.96 2.94
CA TYR A 71 14.95 8.74 3.62
C TYR A 71 13.73 9.01 2.74
N VAL A 72 13.93 9.26 1.44
CA VAL A 72 12.83 9.42 0.48
C VAL A 72 11.98 8.16 0.45
N GLY A 73 12.58 6.96 0.39
CA GLY A 73 11.84 5.70 0.42
C GLY A 73 10.98 5.53 1.67
N ILE A 74 11.54 5.77 2.85
CA ILE A 74 10.84 5.61 4.13
C ILE A 74 9.72 6.66 4.31
N ILE A 75 10.04 7.95 4.07
CA ILE A 75 9.10 9.06 4.25
C ILE A 75 7.97 8.95 3.21
N SER A 76 8.28 8.63 1.96
CA SER A 76 7.27 8.47 0.92
C SER A 76 6.30 7.34 1.27
N ALA A 77 6.76 6.18 1.74
CA ALA A 77 5.88 5.08 2.15
C ALA A 77 4.92 5.49 3.29
N PHE A 78 5.43 6.22 4.29
CA PHE A 78 4.62 6.76 5.38
C PHE A 78 3.55 7.74 4.87
N VAL A 79 3.96 8.77 4.12
CA VAL A 79 3.07 9.85 3.65
C VAL A 79 2.07 9.33 2.63
N MET A 80 2.50 8.51 1.68
CA MET A 80 1.65 7.95 0.63
C MET A 80 0.53 7.08 1.19
N THR A 81 0.73 6.47 2.37
CA THR A 81 -0.35 5.73 3.05
C THR A 81 -1.55 6.63 3.35
N PHE A 82 -1.32 7.84 3.87
CA PHE A 82 -2.39 8.81 4.14
C PHE A 82 -2.98 9.39 2.85
N VAL A 83 -2.13 9.66 1.85
CA VAL A 83 -2.57 10.18 0.55
C VAL A 83 -3.51 9.18 -0.12
N VAL A 84 -3.12 7.90 -0.19
CA VAL A 84 -3.94 6.84 -0.78
C VAL A 84 -5.26 6.70 -0.01
N TRP A 85 -5.24 6.73 1.33
CA TRP A 85 -6.46 6.68 2.13
C TRP A 85 -7.45 7.79 1.77
N ALA A 86 -6.96 9.03 1.67
CA ALA A 86 -7.77 10.19 1.31
C ALA A 86 -8.27 10.12 -0.14
N VAL A 87 -7.39 9.78 -1.09
CA VAL A 87 -7.72 9.69 -2.52
C VAL A 87 -8.74 8.59 -2.77
N VAL A 88 -8.54 7.39 -2.23
CA VAL A 88 -9.50 6.28 -2.39
C VAL A 88 -10.85 6.66 -1.77
N SER A 89 -10.87 7.26 -0.59
CA SER A 89 -12.12 7.72 0.03
C SER A 89 -12.83 8.77 -0.83
N LEU A 90 -12.08 9.70 -1.41
CA LEU A 90 -12.64 10.74 -2.29
C LEU A 90 -13.20 10.14 -3.58
N MET A 91 -12.47 9.20 -4.20
CA MET A 91 -12.95 8.46 -5.37
C MET A 91 -14.25 7.73 -5.06
N LEU A 92 -14.28 6.96 -3.96
CA LEU A 92 -15.46 6.20 -3.56
C LEU A 92 -16.67 7.11 -3.31
N HIS A 93 -16.50 8.23 -2.62
CA HIS A 93 -17.57 9.20 -2.38
C HIS A 93 -18.07 9.88 -3.66
N GLY A 94 -17.14 10.27 -4.55
CA GLY A 94 -17.49 10.89 -5.82
C GLY A 94 -18.26 9.94 -6.73
N ILE A 95 -17.81 8.69 -6.82
CA ILE A 95 -18.46 7.65 -7.62
C ILE A 95 -19.82 7.27 -7.01
N SER A 96 -19.93 7.11 -5.69
CA SER A 96 -21.19 6.76 -5.03
C SER A 96 -22.29 7.78 -5.30
N GLY A 97 -21.95 9.07 -5.41
CA GLY A 97 -22.88 10.13 -5.81
C GLY A 97 -23.55 9.87 -7.17
N LEU A 98 -22.83 9.31 -8.14
CA LEU A 98 -23.39 8.94 -9.46
C LEU A 98 -24.41 7.79 -9.36
N PHE A 99 -24.35 7.01 -8.29
CA PHE A 99 -25.24 5.87 -8.03
C PHE A 99 -26.40 6.21 -7.09
N GLY A 100 -26.50 7.47 -6.65
CA GLY A 100 -27.52 7.97 -5.74
C GLY A 100 -27.15 7.89 -4.26
N GLY A 101 -25.86 7.80 -3.92
CA GLY A 101 -25.40 7.80 -2.54
C GLY A 101 -25.70 9.14 -1.86
N VAL A 102 -26.18 9.09 -0.62
CA VAL A 102 -26.59 10.28 0.18
C VAL A 102 -25.78 10.42 1.46
N GLY A 103 -24.64 9.74 1.52
CA GLY A 103 -23.78 9.68 2.69
C GLY A 103 -22.98 10.95 2.94
N SER A 104 -22.23 10.94 4.05
CA SER A 104 -21.22 11.96 4.31
C SER A 104 -19.83 11.42 4.03
N PHE A 105 -19.01 12.20 3.32
CA PHE A 105 -17.60 11.92 3.10
C PHE A 105 -16.85 11.59 4.40
N LYS A 106 -17.18 12.30 5.50
CA LYS A 106 -16.56 12.08 6.81
C LYS A 106 -16.84 10.67 7.35
N THR A 107 -18.07 10.16 7.20
CA THR A 107 -18.40 8.79 7.58
C THR A 107 -17.68 7.79 6.70
N LEU A 108 -17.66 8.01 5.38
CA LEU A 108 -16.96 7.13 4.46
C LEU A 108 -15.46 7.06 4.75
N LEU A 109 -14.79 8.21 4.90
CA LEU A 109 -13.37 8.32 5.22
C LEU A 109 -13.02 7.51 6.50
N LYS A 110 -13.86 7.60 7.54
CA LYS A 110 -13.70 6.79 8.76
C LYS A 110 -13.76 5.29 8.49
N LEU A 111 -14.71 4.85 7.67
CA LEU A 111 -14.89 3.43 7.38
C LEU A 111 -13.82 2.87 6.44
N VAL A 112 -13.36 3.65 5.46
CA VAL A 112 -12.30 3.25 4.53
C VAL A 112 -10.97 3.00 5.25
N ALA A 113 -10.71 3.63 6.39
CA ALA A 113 -9.52 3.36 7.21
C ALA A 113 -9.37 1.88 7.57
N PHE A 114 -10.48 1.16 7.77
CA PHE A 114 -10.46 -0.27 8.10
C PHE A 114 -10.03 -1.16 6.93
N SER A 115 -10.00 -0.63 5.70
CA SER A 115 -9.37 -1.34 4.58
C SER A 115 -7.85 -1.51 4.76
N TYR A 116 -7.21 -0.84 5.71
CA TYR A 116 -5.80 -1.10 6.03
C TYR A 116 -5.57 -2.32 6.93
N ILE A 117 -6.62 -2.93 7.50
CA ILE A 117 -6.50 -4.12 8.35
C ILE A 117 -5.77 -5.28 7.66
N PRO A 118 -6.09 -5.67 6.41
CA PRO A 118 -5.37 -6.73 5.71
C PRO A 118 -3.87 -6.44 5.61
N SER A 119 -3.49 -5.20 5.28
CA SER A 119 -2.09 -4.78 5.21
C SER A 119 -1.40 -4.86 6.57
N ILE A 120 -2.09 -4.50 7.65
CA ILE A 120 -1.56 -4.60 9.02
C ILE A 120 -1.32 -6.07 9.38
N ILE A 121 -2.31 -6.94 9.13
CA ILE A 121 -2.23 -8.38 9.42
C ILE A 121 -1.10 -9.04 8.63
N LEU A 122 -0.96 -8.72 7.35
CA LEU A 122 0.04 -9.31 6.45
C LEU A 122 1.40 -8.59 6.50
N SER A 123 1.54 -7.52 7.28
CA SER A 123 2.77 -6.74 7.37
C SER A 123 4.01 -7.55 7.79
N PRO A 124 3.97 -8.51 8.74
CA PRO A 124 5.17 -9.27 9.09
C PRO A 124 5.68 -10.12 7.94
N VAL A 125 4.76 -10.71 7.16
CA VAL A 125 5.10 -11.50 5.96
C VAL A 125 5.71 -10.58 4.89
N ASN A 126 5.13 -9.40 4.68
CA ASN A 126 5.64 -8.45 3.70
C ASN A 126 7.02 -7.89 4.09
N MET A 127 7.25 -7.63 5.39
CA MET A 127 8.55 -7.22 5.93
C MET A 127 9.60 -8.31 5.74
N TYR A 128 9.26 -9.57 6.02
CA TYR A 128 10.16 -10.70 5.81
C TYR A 128 10.66 -10.76 4.36
N PHE A 129 9.74 -10.74 3.39
CA PHE A 129 10.14 -10.76 1.98
C PHE A 129 10.90 -9.49 1.55
N SER A 130 10.56 -8.32 2.11
CA SER A 130 11.31 -7.08 1.83
C SER A 130 12.74 -7.12 2.38
N TYR A 131 12.92 -7.74 3.55
CA TYR A 131 14.23 -8.00 4.13
C TYR A 131 15.03 -8.99 3.29
N GLU A 132 14.46 -10.14 2.94
CA GLU A 132 15.10 -11.13 2.06
C GLU A 132 15.50 -10.52 0.72
N PHE A 133 14.64 -9.70 0.11
CA PHE A 133 14.97 -8.98 -1.11
C PHE A 133 16.15 -8.02 -0.92
N GLY A 134 16.18 -7.29 0.20
CA GLY A 134 17.31 -6.44 0.56
C GLY A 134 18.63 -7.20 0.67
N GLN A 135 18.62 -8.37 1.33
CA GLN A 135 19.80 -9.24 1.45
C GLN A 135 20.30 -9.76 0.09
N ILE A 136 19.39 -10.04 -0.84
CA ILE A 136 19.73 -10.46 -2.20
C ILE A 136 20.43 -9.31 -2.95
N ILE A 137 19.90 -8.09 -2.85
CA ILE A 137 20.50 -6.90 -3.47
C ILE A 137 21.88 -6.61 -2.89
N GLU A 138 22.05 -6.69 -1.57
CA GLU A 138 23.35 -6.50 -0.92
C GLU A 138 24.38 -7.53 -1.41
N LYS A 139 23.97 -8.79 -1.59
CA LYS A 139 24.88 -9.87 -1.98
C LYS A 139 25.31 -9.79 -3.45
N TYR A 140 24.39 -9.48 -4.36
CA TYR A 140 24.62 -9.58 -5.80
C TYR A 140 24.75 -8.22 -6.50
N GLY A 141 24.47 -7.11 -5.82
CA GLY A 141 24.32 -5.78 -6.43
C GLY A 141 22.91 -5.57 -7.00
N VAL A 142 22.60 -4.34 -7.45
CA VAL A 142 21.22 -3.98 -7.89
C VAL A 142 20.77 -4.82 -9.09
N LEU A 143 21.56 -4.87 -10.14
CA LEU A 143 21.18 -5.47 -11.43
C LEU A 143 20.98 -6.99 -11.31
N GLU A 144 21.99 -7.68 -10.79
CA GLU A 144 21.95 -9.14 -10.59
C GLU A 144 21.02 -9.53 -9.45
N GLY A 145 20.93 -8.70 -8.40
CA GLY A 145 20.04 -8.93 -7.27
C GLY A 145 18.56 -8.83 -7.63
N ILE A 146 18.16 -7.92 -8.53
CA ILE A 146 16.78 -7.88 -9.06
C ILE A 146 16.43 -9.20 -9.75
N LYS A 147 17.35 -9.72 -10.59
CA LYS A 147 17.16 -11.00 -11.29
C LYS A 147 17.10 -12.18 -10.31
N ALA A 148 18.04 -12.23 -9.36
CA ALA A 148 18.09 -13.28 -8.36
C ALA A 148 16.90 -13.23 -7.37
N GLY A 149 16.31 -12.06 -7.17
CA GLY A 149 15.18 -11.79 -6.29
C GLY A 149 13.81 -11.93 -6.95
N GLU A 150 13.72 -12.38 -8.21
CA GLU A 150 12.45 -12.45 -8.96
C GLU A 150 11.36 -13.23 -8.20
N THR A 151 11.70 -14.39 -7.63
CA THR A 151 10.74 -15.19 -6.84
C THR A 151 10.25 -14.45 -5.60
N VAL A 152 11.12 -13.68 -4.95
CA VAL A 152 10.76 -12.86 -3.78
C VAL A 152 9.85 -11.71 -4.21
N ALA A 153 10.17 -11.04 -5.31
CA ALA A 153 9.35 -9.98 -5.89
C ALA A 153 7.97 -10.49 -6.35
N ALA A 154 7.90 -11.68 -6.95
CA ALA A 154 6.65 -12.32 -7.30
C ALA A 154 5.81 -12.64 -6.05
N SER A 155 6.46 -13.10 -4.97
CA SER A 155 5.79 -13.41 -3.69
C SER A 155 5.19 -12.15 -3.04
N THR A 156 5.93 -11.04 -3.01
CA THR A 156 5.39 -9.76 -2.53
C THR A 156 4.25 -9.24 -3.41
N GLY A 157 4.36 -9.40 -4.74
CA GLY A 157 3.29 -9.08 -5.68
C GLY A 157 2.00 -9.85 -5.40
N LEU A 158 2.09 -11.17 -5.18
CA LEU A 158 0.94 -12.02 -4.84
C LEU A 158 0.30 -11.61 -3.51
N ILE A 159 1.10 -11.30 -2.49
CA ILE A 159 0.61 -10.77 -1.20
C ILE A 159 -0.11 -9.44 -1.43
N GLY A 160 0.45 -8.55 -2.25
CA GLY A 160 -0.17 -7.28 -2.62
C GLY A 160 -1.53 -7.46 -3.27
N VAL A 161 -1.67 -8.40 -4.21
CA VAL A 161 -2.95 -8.75 -4.84
C VAL A 161 -3.94 -9.29 -3.80
N ALA A 162 -3.51 -10.17 -2.90
CA ALA A 162 -4.38 -10.71 -1.84
C ALA A 162 -4.87 -9.62 -0.87
N VAL A 163 -3.98 -8.71 -0.45
CA VAL A 163 -4.32 -7.52 0.34
C VAL A 163 -5.34 -6.65 -0.38
N LEU A 164 -5.13 -6.39 -1.67
CA LEU A 164 -5.98 -5.51 -2.45
C LEU A 164 -7.39 -6.09 -2.68
N LEU A 165 -7.50 -7.40 -2.91
CA LEU A 165 -8.79 -8.08 -2.98
C LEU A 165 -9.53 -8.05 -1.63
N TRP A 166 -8.81 -8.15 -0.52
CA TRP A 166 -9.41 -8.01 0.81
C TRP A 166 -9.84 -6.57 1.07
N GLN A 167 -9.02 -5.58 0.67
CA GLN A 167 -9.36 -4.17 0.71
C GLN A 167 -10.65 -3.85 -0.04
N TYR A 168 -10.82 -4.42 -1.23
CA TYR A 168 -12.04 -4.27 -2.01
C TYR A 168 -13.31 -4.68 -1.23
N MET A 169 -13.24 -5.74 -0.41
CA MET A 169 -14.37 -6.09 0.46
C MET A 169 -14.69 -4.96 1.45
N TYR A 170 -13.67 -4.42 2.12
CA TYR A 170 -13.87 -3.31 3.06
C TYR A 170 -14.39 -2.05 2.36
N TRP A 171 -13.89 -1.70 1.18
CA TRP A 171 -14.39 -0.56 0.40
C TRP A 171 -15.86 -0.74 0.02
N THR A 172 -16.24 -1.95 -0.43
CA THR A 172 -17.62 -2.28 -0.77
C THR A 172 -18.55 -2.03 0.41
N PHE A 173 -18.22 -2.59 1.58
CA PHE A 173 -19.04 -2.42 2.78
C PHE A 173 -18.95 -1.02 3.37
N ALA A 174 -17.82 -0.31 3.23
CA ALA A 174 -17.69 1.08 3.63
C ALA A 174 -18.64 1.98 2.83
N VAL A 175 -18.69 1.81 1.49
CA VAL A 175 -19.63 2.54 0.63
C VAL A 175 -21.07 2.18 0.97
N LYS A 176 -21.40 0.88 1.07
CA LYS A 176 -22.76 0.44 1.46
C LYS A 176 -23.22 1.14 2.74
N ASN A 177 -22.36 1.15 3.75
CA ASN A 177 -22.71 1.64 5.08
C ASN A 177 -22.67 3.17 5.21
N ALA A 178 -21.73 3.85 4.56
CA ALA A 178 -21.58 5.29 4.65
C ALA A 178 -22.51 6.05 3.69
N GLU A 179 -22.79 5.49 2.51
CA GLU A 179 -23.50 6.15 1.40
C GLU A 179 -24.94 5.68 1.23
N ASP A 180 -25.39 4.75 2.07
CA ASP A 180 -26.72 4.12 2.02
C ASP A 180 -27.06 3.52 0.64
N LEU A 181 -26.07 2.85 0.04
CA LEU A 181 -26.21 2.20 -1.25
C LEU A 181 -26.47 0.70 -1.10
N PRO A 182 -27.31 0.10 -1.97
CA PRO A 182 -27.44 -1.35 -2.02
C PRO A 182 -26.11 -1.99 -2.40
N LEU A 183 -25.84 -3.18 -1.84
CA LEU A 183 -24.56 -3.88 -1.95
C LEU A 183 -24.00 -3.94 -3.37
N LYS A 184 -24.86 -4.22 -4.37
CA LYS A 184 -24.47 -4.30 -5.77
C LYS A 184 -23.87 -2.99 -6.30
N LYS A 185 -24.47 -1.85 -5.98
CA LYS A 185 -23.96 -0.52 -6.40
C LYS A 185 -22.68 -0.17 -5.65
N ALA A 186 -22.64 -0.45 -4.35
CA ALA A 186 -21.46 -0.24 -3.53
C ALA A 186 -20.23 -1.04 -4.03
N ALA A 187 -20.45 -2.29 -4.44
CA ALA A 187 -19.43 -3.16 -5.03
C ALA A 187 -18.89 -2.58 -6.35
N ILE A 188 -19.77 -2.06 -7.22
CA ILE A 188 -19.35 -1.40 -8.46
C ILE A 188 -18.51 -0.15 -8.16
N CYS A 189 -18.90 0.65 -7.16
CA CYS A 189 -18.11 1.81 -6.74
C CYS A 189 -16.71 1.40 -6.28
N ALA A 190 -16.62 0.34 -5.47
CA ALA A 190 -15.36 -0.19 -4.96
C ALA A 190 -14.49 -0.88 -6.02
N ALA A 191 -15.09 -1.38 -7.09
CA ALA A 191 -14.36 -2.04 -8.17
C ALA A 191 -13.49 -1.06 -8.96
N ILE A 192 -13.85 0.22 -9.02
CA ILE A 192 -13.07 1.23 -9.76
C ILE A 192 -11.67 1.44 -9.15
N PRO A 193 -11.50 1.79 -7.86
CA PRO A 193 -10.17 1.90 -7.28
C PRO A 193 -9.42 0.57 -7.33
N LEU A 194 -10.10 -0.57 -7.17
CA LEU A 194 -9.49 -1.90 -7.33
C LEU A 194 -8.88 -2.06 -8.74
N VAL A 195 -9.64 -1.80 -9.79
CA VAL A 195 -9.18 -1.94 -11.18
C VAL A 195 -8.05 -0.96 -11.50
N VAL A 196 -8.13 0.29 -11.02
CA VAL A 196 -7.07 1.29 -11.19
C VAL A 196 -5.77 0.82 -10.53
N MET A 197 -5.84 0.35 -9.28
CA MET A 197 -4.67 -0.12 -8.55
C MET A 197 -4.10 -1.41 -9.13
N LEU A 198 -4.95 -2.35 -9.56
CA LEU A 198 -4.52 -3.56 -10.28
C LEU A 198 -3.83 -3.22 -11.59
N ALA A 199 -4.38 -2.29 -12.37
CA ALA A 199 -3.77 -1.86 -13.63
C ALA A 199 -2.38 -1.24 -13.41
N ILE A 200 -2.22 -0.39 -12.40
CA ILE A 200 -0.92 0.17 -12.02
C ILE A 200 0.07 -0.93 -11.64
N SER A 201 -0.34 -1.88 -10.80
CA SER A 201 0.51 -3.00 -10.36
C SER A 201 0.91 -3.93 -11.52
N LEU A 202 -0.01 -4.24 -12.42
CA LEU A 202 0.29 -5.07 -13.60
C LEU A 202 1.18 -4.34 -14.60
N LEU A 203 1.00 -3.02 -14.78
CA LEU A 203 1.88 -2.20 -15.61
C LEU A 203 3.30 -2.12 -15.03
N SER A 204 3.46 -2.03 -13.71
CA SER A 204 4.79 -2.04 -13.10
C SER A 204 5.48 -3.40 -13.29
N LEU A 205 4.75 -4.49 -13.10
CA LEU A 205 5.24 -5.86 -13.31
C LEU A 205 5.63 -6.11 -14.78
N TYR A 206 4.78 -5.69 -15.72
CA TYR A 206 5.08 -5.80 -17.15
C TYR A 206 6.35 -5.03 -17.51
N ARG A 207 6.52 -3.80 -17.01
CA ARG A 207 7.72 -3.00 -17.25
C ARG A 207 8.97 -3.65 -16.68
N SER A 208 8.90 -4.23 -15.47
CA SER A 208 10.06 -4.91 -14.88
C SER A 208 10.49 -6.15 -15.66
N LEU A 209 9.54 -6.87 -16.28
CA LEU A 209 9.83 -8.05 -17.10
C LEU A 209 10.33 -7.69 -18.51
N ALA A 210 9.84 -6.59 -19.09
CA ALA A 210 10.21 -6.16 -20.44
C ALA A 210 11.59 -5.47 -20.53
N THR A 211 12.21 -5.13 -19.39
CA THR A 211 13.57 -4.55 -19.31
C THR A 211 14.66 -5.58 -19.02
N LEU A 212 14.32 -6.87 -18.98
CA LEU A 212 15.25 -8.01 -18.87
C LEU A 212 15.70 -8.49 -20.26
#